data_AF-A0A661BT88-F1
#
_entry.id   AF-A0A661BT88-F1
#
_cell.length_a   1.000
_cell.length_b   1.000
_cell.length_c   1.000
_cell.angle_alpha   90.00
_cell.angle_beta   90.00
_cell.angle_gamma   90.00
#
_symmetry.space_group_name_H-M   'P 1'
#
loop_
_entity.id
_entity.type
_entity.pdbx_description
1 polymer ?
#
loop_
_entity_poly.entity_id
_entity_poly.type
_entity_poly.pdbx_seq_one_letter_code
_entity_poly.pdbx_strand_id
1 'polypeptide(L)'
;MSYLIELHKRKEVNQLSGFLDYMKNMDVNRICEGYRQLRDVDAPQRVSPYFQETHNGISSSGASSTRREEHLALALFNASRGNKIFKLPDGRLIDFVDYQTPLKAKQMDEGVGNIDLFGVIDKELPTVIELKIENLDGGRADTPLRALLEGLAYCSIVERNISKIIDEAAVDFDIQLSGNQPTLVVLAPEEYWERYLQNTRAGNWIPELIEICNQFKDELNVEIILLAMTDSEFEMGLDSVPARLTGNCELVIVESMA
;
A
#
# COMPACT_ATOMS: atom_id res chain seq x y z
N MET A 1 19.37 -10.39 -4.88
CA MET A 1 18.09 -9.67 -4.77
C MET A 1 17.63 -9.85 -3.33
N SER A 2 17.08 -8.81 -2.68
CA SER A 2 16.74 -8.87 -1.25
C SER A 2 15.76 -10.01 -0.96
N TYR A 3 15.93 -10.70 0.18
CA TYR A 3 15.03 -11.75 0.64
C TYR A 3 13.57 -11.28 0.69
N LEU A 4 13.33 -10.04 1.14
CA LEU A 4 11.97 -9.50 1.26
C LEU A 4 11.31 -9.33 -0.12
N ILE A 5 12.06 -8.81 -1.11
CA ILE A 5 11.64 -8.66 -2.52
C ILE A 5 11.31 -10.01 -3.16
N GLU A 6 12.01 -11.07 -2.79
CA GLU A 6 11.72 -12.43 -3.27
C GLU A 6 10.53 -13.05 -2.55
N LEU A 7 10.38 -12.80 -1.25
CA LEU A 7 9.36 -13.41 -0.39
C LEU A 7 7.94 -13.06 -0.84
N HIS A 8 7.63 -11.78 -1.08
CA HIS A 8 6.27 -11.37 -1.48
C HIS A 8 5.86 -11.90 -2.87
N LYS A 9 6.81 -12.39 -3.66
CA LYS A 9 6.58 -13.03 -4.98
C LYS A 9 6.36 -14.54 -4.89
N ARG A 10 6.56 -15.14 -3.72
CA ARG A 10 6.42 -16.59 -3.53
C ARG A 10 4.96 -17.00 -3.70
N LYS A 11 4.75 -18.21 -4.20
CA LYS A 11 3.40 -18.72 -4.44
C LYS A 11 2.65 -18.93 -3.12
N GLU A 12 3.38 -19.34 -2.09
CA GLU A 12 2.91 -19.69 -0.76
C GLU A 12 2.27 -18.49 -0.07
N VAL A 13 2.86 -17.29 -0.22
CA VAL A 13 2.24 -16.06 0.33
C VAL A 13 0.96 -15.70 -0.42
N ASN A 14 0.80 -16.13 -1.67
CA ASN A 14 -0.35 -15.83 -2.52
C ASN A 14 -1.36 -16.99 -2.64
N GLN A 15 -1.38 -17.91 -1.69
CA GLN A 15 -2.27 -19.07 -1.69
C GLN A 15 -3.19 -19.10 -0.47
N LEU A 16 -4.47 -19.40 -0.69
CA LEU A 16 -5.42 -19.57 0.42
C LEU A 16 -5.32 -20.93 1.12
N SER A 17 -4.87 -21.96 0.42
CA SER A 17 -4.76 -23.28 1.02
C SER A 17 -3.58 -23.30 1.97
N GLY A 18 -3.83 -23.56 3.26
CA GLY A 18 -2.78 -23.53 4.28
C GLY A 18 -2.30 -22.11 4.62
N PHE A 19 -3.10 -21.09 4.34
CA PHE A 19 -2.74 -19.68 4.54
C PHE A 19 -2.37 -19.37 6.00
N LEU A 20 -3.25 -19.73 6.94
CA LEU A 20 -2.98 -19.61 8.38
C LEU A 20 -1.75 -20.43 8.81
N ASP A 21 -1.63 -21.66 8.36
CA ASP A 21 -0.50 -22.52 8.72
C ASP A 21 0.82 -21.93 8.21
N TYR A 22 0.82 -21.32 7.01
CA TYR A 22 1.99 -20.63 6.49
C TYR A 22 2.39 -19.45 7.40
N MET A 23 1.44 -18.58 7.76
CA MET A 23 1.70 -17.44 8.65
C MET A 23 2.27 -17.85 10.00
N LYS A 24 1.68 -18.87 10.64
CA LYS A 24 2.16 -19.41 11.93
C LYS A 24 3.60 -19.93 11.91
N ASN A 25 4.08 -20.34 10.74
CA ASN A 25 5.41 -20.88 10.56
C ASN A 25 6.36 -19.89 9.86
N MET A 26 5.93 -18.65 9.63
CA MET A 26 6.80 -17.61 9.10
C MET A 26 7.87 -17.23 10.12
N ASP A 27 9.11 -17.15 9.64
CA ASP A 27 10.23 -16.63 10.42
C ASP A 27 10.24 -15.10 10.34
N VAL A 28 9.51 -14.45 11.25
CA VAL A 28 9.37 -12.99 11.30
C VAL A 28 10.72 -12.31 11.50
N ASN A 29 11.63 -12.89 12.28
CA ASN A 29 12.98 -12.35 12.47
C ASN A 29 13.75 -12.28 11.15
N ARG A 30 13.69 -13.34 10.34
CA ARG A 30 14.30 -13.35 9.01
C ARG A 30 13.70 -12.30 8.08
N ILE A 31 12.41 -12.00 8.21
CA ILE A 31 11.75 -10.94 7.44
C ILE A 31 12.28 -9.57 7.89
N CYS A 32 12.39 -9.33 9.20
CA CYS A 32 12.98 -8.11 9.75
C CYS A 32 14.44 -7.93 9.32
N GLU A 33 15.24 -8.99 9.30
CA GLU A 33 16.60 -8.97 8.74
C GLU A 33 16.58 -8.63 7.24
N GLY A 34 15.65 -9.22 6.47
CA GLY A 34 15.46 -8.91 5.06
C GLY A 34 15.05 -7.46 4.79
N TYR A 35 14.23 -6.88 5.67
CA TYR A 35 13.86 -5.47 5.66
C TYR A 35 15.07 -4.57 5.87
N ARG A 36 15.87 -4.83 6.92
CA ARG A 36 17.07 -4.03 7.22
C ARG A 36 18.12 -4.16 6.11
N GLN A 37 18.32 -5.38 5.59
CA GLN A 37 19.21 -5.62 4.45
C GLN A 37 18.76 -4.86 3.19
N LEU A 38 17.44 -4.86 2.91
CA LEU A 38 16.90 -4.07 1.80
C LEU A 38 17.19 -2.59 2.02
N ARG A 39 16.82 -2.04 3.18
CA ARG A 39 17.01 -0.62 3.50
C ARG A 39 18.48 -0.21 3.39
N ASP A 40 19.37 -0.96 4.04
CA ASP A 40 20.75 -0.52 4.27
C ASP A 40 21.67 -0.76 3.09
N VAL A 41 21.36 -1.77 2.25
CA VAL A 41 22.27 -2.25 1.19
C VAL A 41 21.61 -2.29 -0.18
N ASP A 42 20.43 -2.91 -0.31
CA ASP A 42 19.89 -3.27 -1.62
C ASP A 42 18.91 -2.23 -2.21
N ALA A 43 18.40 -1.31 -1.40
CA ALA A 43 17.36 -0.37 -1.80
C ALA A 43 17.84 0.56 -2.91
N PRO A 44 17.09 0.68 -4.02
CA PRO A 44 17.39 1.67 -5.05
C PRO A 44 17.39 3.08 -4.47
N GLN A 45 18.37 3.87 -4.89
CA GLN A 45 18.48 5.29 -4.53
C GLN A 45 18.26 6.12 -5.77
N ARG A 46 17.14 6.83 -5.81
CA ARG A 46 16.75 7.63 -6.98
C ARG A 46 17.49 8.96 -6.98
N VAL A 47 18.00 9.34 -8.15
CA VAL A 47 18.41 10.74 -8.41
C VAL A 47 17.21 11.55 -8.88
N SER A 48 16.40 10.97 -9.77
CA SER A 48 15.13 11.54 -10.24
C SER A 48 14.13 11.74 -9.09
N PRO A 49 13.18 12.70 -9.23
CA PRO A 49 12.14 12.92 -8.23
C PRO A 49 11.30 11.68 -7.95
N TYR A 50 10.83 11.50 -6.72
CA TYR A 50 9.79 10.54 -6.37
C TYR A 50 8.44 11.06 -6.83
N PHE A 51 8.08 12.28 -6.47
CA PHE A 51 6.81 12.89 -6.87
C PHE A 51 6.88 13.40 -8.31
N GLN A 52 5.92 13.01 -9.15
CA GLN A 52 5.95 13.35 -10.58
C GLN A 52 5.03 14.52 -10.90
N GLU A 53 5.55 15.58 -11.53
CA GLU A 53 4.74 16.71 -12.02
C GLU A 53 3.62 16.28 -12.98
N THR A 54 3.79 15.15 -13.68
CA THR A 54 2.80 14.61 -14.61
C THR A 54 1.62 13.93 -13.91
N HIS A 55 1.66 13.75 -12.59
CA HIS A 55 0.58 13.13 -11.82
C HIS A 55 -0.54 14.15 -11.56
N ASN A 56 -1.33 14.41 -12.61
CA ASN A 56 -2.41 15.38 -12.62
C ASN A 56 -3.80 14.78 -12.35
N GLY A 57 -3.86 13.51 -11.91
CA GLY A 57 -5.12 12.83 -11.61
C GLY A 57 -5.83 12.22 -12.83
N ILE A 58 -5.19 12.23 -14.00
CA ILE A 58 -5.73 11.65 -15.24
C ILE A 58 -4.89 10.43 -15.61
N SER A 59 -5.55 9.30 -15.90
CA SER A 59 -4.85 8.10 -16.36
C SER A 59 -4.39 8.25 -17.81
N SER A 60 -3.29 7.59 -18.19
CA SER A 60 -2.88 7.48 -19.60
C SER A 60 -3.65 6.38 -20.35
N SER A 61 -4.70 5.82 -19.76
CA SER A 61 -5.50 4.76 -20.38
C SER A 61 -6.34 5.33 -21.53
N GLY A 62 -6.46 4.54 -22.59
CA GLY A 62 -7.38 4.84 -23.69
C GLY A 62 -8.84 4.53 -23.33
N ALA A 63 -9.64 4.18 -24.32
CA ALA A 63 -11.09 3.94 -24.18
C ALA A 63 -11.46 2.73 -23.29
N SER A 64 -10.50 1.90 -22.89
CA SER A 64 -10.71 0.79 -21.95
C SER A 64 -9.45 0.49 -21.14
N SER A 65 -9.66 -0.06 -19.94
CA SER A 65 -8.58 -0.46 -19.03
C SER A 65 -9.07 -1.59 -18.12
N THR A 66 -8.14 -2.48 -17.76
CA THR A 66 -8.36 -3.51 -16.72
C THR A 66 -7.65 -3.15 -15.41
N ARG A 67 -6.94 -2.01 -15.36
CA ARG A 67 -6.06 -1.61 -14.24
C ARG A 67 -6.85 -0.98 -13.09
N ARG A 68 -7.89 -1.65 -12.62
CA ARG A 68 -8.85 -1.08 -11.65
C ARG A 68 -8.19 -0.52 -10.39
N GLU A 69 -7.16 -1.19 -9.89
CA GLU A 69 -6.37 -0.74 -8.73
C GLU A 69 -5.79 0.66 -8.96
N GLU A 70 -5.14 0.90 -10.10
CA GLU A 70 -4.62 2.23 -10.47
C GLU A 70 -5.74 3.27 -10.59
N HIS A 71 -6.88 2.92 -11.19
CA HIS A 71 -7.99 3.87 -11.30
C HIS A 71 -8.65 4.19 -9.96
N LEU A 72 -8.67 3.24 -9.02
CA LEU A 72 -9.13 3.49 -7.65
C LEU A 72 -8.13 4.39 -6.90
N ALA A 73 -6.83 4.15 -7.03
CA ALA A 73 -5.79 5.05 -6.50
C ALA A 73 -5.96 6.49 -7.03
N LEU A 74 -6.14 6.64 -8.35
CA LEU A 74 -6.44 7.93 -8.97
C LEU A 74 -7.72 8.58 -8.44
N ALA A 75 -8.79 7.80 -8.24
CA ALA A 75 -10.05 8.32 -7.73
C ALA A 75 -9.92 8.83 -6.29
N LEU A 76 -9.21 8.07 -5.42
CA LEU A 76 -8.88 8.48 -4.05
C LEU A 76 -8.05 9.76 -4.03
N PHE A 77 -6.98 9.82 -4.84
CA PHE A 77 -6.15 11.01 -5.01
C PHE A 77 -6.97 12.24 -5.44
N ASN A 78 -7.77 12.10 -6.49
CA ASN A 78 -8.61 13.19 -7.01
C ASN A 78 -9.64 13.67 -5.99
N ALA A 79 -10.25 12.75 -5.23
CA ALA A 79 -11.19 13.11 -4.19
C ALA A 79 -10.52 13.89 -3.05
N SER A 80 -9.31 13.49 -2.64
CA SER A 80 -8.47 14.25 -1.68
C SER A 80 -8.20 15.67 -2.18
N ARG A 81 -7.83 15.84 -3.46
CA ARG A 81 -7.66 17.17 -4.07
C ARG A 81 -8.99 17.95 -4.19
N GLY A 82 -10.11 17.26 -4.23
CA GLY A 82 -11.47 17.80 -4.21
C GLY A 82 -11.99 18.18 -2.81
N ASN A 83 -11.14 18.23 -1.78
CA ASN A 83 -11.46 18.49 -0.38
C ASN A 83 -12.21 17.35 0.35
N LYS A 84 -12.24 16.13 -0.20
CA LYS A 84 -12.71 14.97 0.57
C LYS A 84 -11.67 14.66 1.66
N ILE A 85 -12.13 14.58 2.90
CA ILE A 85 -11.29 14.24 4.05
C ILE A 85 -11.41 12.73 4.29
N PHE A 86 -10.26 12.06 4.35
CA PHE A 86 -10.18 10.66 4.75
C PHE A 86 -9.71 10.60 6.20
N LYS A 87 -10.51 9.96 7.05
CA LYS A 87 -10.27 9.87 8.48
C LYS A 87 -10.03 8.42 8.87
N LEU A 88 -8.92 8.18 9.56
CA LEU A 88 -8.63 6.90 10.16
C LEU A 88 -9.60 6.63 11.33
N PRO A 89 -9.89 5.36 11.65
CA PRO A 89 -10.82 5.00 12.74
C PRO A 89 -10.45 5.56 14.11
N ASP A 90 -9.17 5.81 14.36
CA ASP A 90 -8.66 6.41 15.60
C ASP A 90 -8.76 7.94 15.64
N GLY A 91 -9.17 8.57 14.55
CA GLY A 91 -9.38 10.00 14.45
C GLY A 91 -8.36 10.76 13.62
N ARG A 92 -7.20 10.16 13.33
CA ARG A 92 -6.14 10.76 12.52
C ARG A 92 -6.61 11.01 11.08
N LEU A 93 -6.00 11.96 10.39
CA LEU A 93 -6.32 12.27 9.00
C LEU A 93 -5.28 11.69 8.06
N ILE A 94 -5.70 11.19 6.90
CA ILE A 94 -4.78 10.74 5.84
C ILE A 94 -5.00 11.57 4.58
N ASP A 95 -3.92 12.20 4.12
CA ASP A 95 -3.89 12.97 2.87
C ASP A 95 -3.13 12.17 1.81
N PHE A 96 -3.73 11.95 0.64
CA PHE A 96 -3.04 11.35 -0.50
C PHE A 96 -2.25 12.43 -1.25
N VAL A 97 -0.93 12.25 -1.32
CA VAL A 97 0.03 13.20 -1.92
C VAL A 97 0.36 12.83 -3.35
N ASP A 98 0.52 11.54 -3.62
CA ASP A 98 0.87 11.05 -4.95
C ASP A 98 0.36 9.62 -5.18
N TYR A 99 0.34 9.19 -6.44
CA TYR A 99 -0.08 7.84 -6.85
C TYR A 99 0.96 7.23 -7.80
N GLN A 100 1.05 5.90 -7.82
CA GLN A 100 2.06 5.19 -8.64
C GLN A 100 3.49 5.74 -8.43
N THR A 101 3.82 6.11 -7.19
CA THR A 101 5.10 6.74 -6.84
C THR A 101 6.26 5.76 -7.11
N PRO A 102 7.19 6.09 -8.01
CA PRO A 102 8.19 5.15 -8.49
C PRO A 102 9.30 4.91 -7.47
N LEU A 103 9.64 3.63 -7.23
CA LEU A 103 10.73 3.27 -6.32
C LEU A 103 12.02 2.84 -7.03
N LYS A 104 11.95 2.37 -8.28
CA LYS A 104 13.14 2.01 -9.06
C LYS A 104 14.03 3.21 -9.30
N ALA A 105 15.35 3.09 -9.20
CA ALA A 105 16.29 4.10 -9.69
C ALA A 105 16.61 3.91 -11.18
N LYS A 106 16.57 2.67 -11.66
CA LYS A 106 16.85 2.28 -13.05
C LYS A 106 16.03 1.06 -13.45
N GLN A 107 15.94 0.80 -14.76
CA GLN A 107 15.18 -0.33 -15.30
C GLN A 107 15.65 -1.69 -14.75
N MET A 108 16.94 -1.83 -14.45
CA MET A 108 17.55 -3.05 -13.90
C MET A 108 17.23 -3.32 -12.42
N ASP A 109 16.51 -2.43 -11.73
CA ASP A 109 16.03 -2.69 -10.37
C ASP A 109 14.81 -3.62 -10.44
N GLU A 110 15.07 -4.85 -10.87
CA GLU A 110 14.06 -5.87 -11.11
C GLU A 110 13.31 -6.23 -9.83
N GLY A 111 12.01 -6.46 -9.96
CA GLY A 111 11.16 -6.85 -8.84
C GLY A 111 10.81 -5.75 -7.84
N VAL A 112 11.33 -4.53 -7.99
CA VAL A 112 10.85 -3.34 -7.27
C VAL A 112 9.67 -2.74 -8.04
N GLY A 113 8.60 -2.35 -7.35
CA GLY A 113 7.40 -1.79 -7.96
C GLY A 113 7.32 -0.26 -7.84
N ASN A 114 6.08 0.22 -7.91
CA ASN A 114 5.69 1.57 -7.51
C ASN A 114 4.81 1.45 -6.27
N ILE A 115 4.77 2.49 -5.45
CA ILE A 115 3.76 2.60 -4.40
C ILE A 115 2.44 2.97 -5.06
N ASP A 116 1.35 2.26 -4.76
CA ASP A 116 0.04 2.58 -5.34
C ASP A 116 -0.42 3.98 -4.97
N LEU A 117 -0.33 4.32 -3.68
CA LEU A 117 -0.59 5.65 -3.14
C LEU A 117 0.48 6.01 -2.10
N PHE A 118 1.08 7.19 -2.26
CA PHE A 118 1.87 7.81 -1.20
C PHE A 118 0.98 8.82 -0.48
N GLY A 119 0.87 8.66 0.83
CA GLY A 119 0.07 9.51 1.69
C GLY A 119 0.85 10.07 2.86
N VAL A 120 0.17 10.91 3.63
CA VAL A 120 0.70 11.49 4.86
C VAL A 120 -0.38 11.49 5.92
N ILE A 121 -0.08 10.90 7.08
CA ILE A 121 -0.98 10.91 8.23
C ILE A 121 -0.69 12.16 9.07
N ASP A 122 -1.76 12.88 9.43
CA ASP A 122 -1.75 14.13 10.20
C ASP A 122 -0.79 15.20 9.65
N LYS A 123 -0.56 15.18 8.33
CA LYS A 123 0.40 16.05 7.61
C LYS A 123 1.85 15.92 8.05
N GLU A 124 2.19 14.88 8.80
CA GLU A 124 3.52 14.66 9.36
C GLU A 124 4.08 13.30 8.98
N LEU A 125 3.32 12.22 9.12
CA LEU A 125 3.87 10.87 9.04
C LEU A 125 3.84 10.35 7.59
N PRO A 126 5.00 10.08 6.95
CA PRO A 126 5.05 9.49 5.62
C PRO A 126 4.33 8.15 5.62
N THR A 127 3.47 7.91 4.64
CA THR A 127 2.62 6.72 4.60
C THR A 127 2.70 6.04 3.24
N VAL A 128 3.11 4.77 3.24
CA VAL A 128 3.04 3.88 2.08
C VAL A 128 1.69 3.19 2.11
N ILE A 129 0.92 3.29 1.03
CA ILE A 129 -0.38 2.64 0.92
C ILE A 129 -0.30 1.62 -0.21
N GLU A 130 -0.42 0.34 0.16
CA GLU A 130 -0.59 -0.76 -0.77
C GLU A 130 -2.08 -1.00 -0.97
N LEU A 131 -2.55 -0.80 -2.20
CA LEU A 131 -3.97 -0.90 -2.53
C LEU A 131 -4.27 -2.29 -3.08
N LYS A 132 -5.45 -2.84 -2.76
CA LYS A 132 -5.94 -4.05 -3.40
C LYS A 132 -7.39 -3.90 -3.82
N ILE A 133 -7.75 -4.51 -4.95
CA ILE A 133 -9.14 -4.62 -5.42
C ILE A 133 -9.39 -5.96 -6.09
N GLU A 134 -10.59 -6.50 -5.93
CA GLU A 134 -11.01 -7.72 -6.62
C GLU A 134 -11.10 -7.54 -8.14
N ASN A 135 -10.66 -8.58 -8.86
CA ASN A 135 -10.78 -8.61 -10.32
C ASN A 135 -12.24 -8.86 -10.74
N LEU A 136 -12.68 -8.18 -11.80
CA LEU A 136 -14.06 -8.31 -12.31
C LEU A 136 -14.37 -9.68 -12.93
N ASP A 137 -13.35 -10.41 -13.36
CA ASP A 137 -13.48 -11.72 -14.00
C ASP A 137 -13.59 -12.88 -13.01
N GLY A 138 -13.70 -12.58 -11.71
CA GLY A 138 -13.73 -13.57 -10.63
C GLY A 138 -12.35 -14.15 -10.30
N GLY A 139 -11.29 -13.75 -11.03
CA GLY A 139 -9.91 -13.95 -10.64
C GLY A 139 -9.67 -13.40 -9.24
N ARG A 140 -8.89 -14.10 -8.43
CA ARG A 140 -8.60 -13.63 -7.07
C ARG A 140 -7.51 -12.57 -7.14
N ALA A 141 -7.72 -11.46 -6.43
CA ALA A 141 -6.65 -10.50 -6.15
C ALA A 141 -5.53 -11.16 -5.33
N ASP A 142 -4.44 -10.44 -5.10
CA ASP A 142 -3.39 -10.93 -4.21
C ASP A 142 -3.90 -11.07 -2.76
N THR A 143 -3.32 -11.99 -1.99
CA THR A 143 -3.71 -12.22 -0.59
C THR A 143 -3.32 -11.02 0.30
N PRO A 144 -3.99 -10.85 1.46
CA PRO A 144 -3.60 -9.85 2.45
C PRO A 144 -2.15 -9.96 2.91
N LEU A 145 -1.64 -11.18 3.08
CA LEU A 145 -0.25 -11.42 3.47
C LEU A 145 0.73 -10.97 2.39
N ARG A 146 0.42 -11.22 1.11
CA ARG A 146 1.25 -10.76 0.01
C ARG A 146 1.27 -9.23 -0.04
N ALA A 147 0.11 -8.58 0.05
CA ALA A 147 0.00 -7.12 0.08
C ALA A 147 0.80 -6.52 1.26
N LEU A 148 0.68 -7.11 2.45
CA LEU A 148 1.46 -6.72 3.61
C LEU A 148 2.98 -6.77 3.35
N LEU A 149 3.48 -7.90 2.84
CA LEU A 149 4.92 -8.10 2.63
C LEU A 149 5.47 -7.24 1.48
N GLU A 150 4.66 -6.97 0.45
CA GLU A 150 4.99 -6.06 -0.64
C GLU A 150 5.08 -4.61 -0.16
N GLY A 151 4.05 -4.14 0.56
CA GLY A 151 4.06 -2.81 1.18
C GLY A 151 5.19 -2.63 2.19
N LEU A 152 5.54 -3.69 2.93
CA LEU A 152 6.69 -3.68 3.85
C LEU A 152 8.02 -3.53 3.09
N ALA A 153 8.16 -4.15 1.92
CA ALA A 153 9.33 -3.93 1.06
C ALA A 153 9.42 -2.48 0.58
N TYR A 154 8.29 -1.86 0.26
CA TYR A 154 8.23 -0.45 -0.13
C TYR A 154 8.59 0.48 1.03
N CYS A 155 8.11 0.19 2.24
CA CYS A 155 8.48 0.91 3.45
C CYS A 155 10.01 0.92 3.67
N SER A 156 10.67 -0.21 3.44
CA SER A 156 12.14 -0.33 3.55
C SER A 156 12.87 0.60 2.57
N ILE A 157 12.39 0.66 1.32
CA ILE A 157 12.97 1.54 0.29
C ILE A 157 12.69 3.02 0.60
N VAL A 158 11.49 3.33 1.09
CA VAL A 158 11.12 4.69 1.51
C VAL A 158 11.97 5.13 2.70
N GLU A 159 12.12 4.31 3.75
CA GLU A 159 12.96 4.62 4.90
C GLU A 159 14.40 4.92 4.46
N ARG A 160 14.96 4.13 3.54
CA ARG A 160 16.31 4.39 3.01
C ARG A 160 16.42 5.76 2.33
N ASN A 161 15.37 6.20 1.66
CA ASN A 161 15.38 7.41 0.84
C ASN A 161 14.65 8.57 1.52
N ILE A 162 14.36 8.47 2.82
CA ILE A 162 13.40 9.36 3.47
C ILE A 162 13.83 10.82 3.43
N SER A 163 15.13 11.11 3.55
CA SER A 163 15.63 12.50 3.48
C SER A 163 15.29 13.17 2.16
N LYS A 164 15.44 12.48 1.02
CA LYS A 164 15.08 13.01 -0.30
C LYS A 164 13.58 13.19 -0.43
N ILE A 165 12.79 12.24 0.08
CA ILE A 165 11.32 12.31 0.06
C ILE A 165 10.82 13.48 0.91
N ILE A 166 11.41 13.72 2.09
CA ILE A 166 11.11 14.87 2.95
C ILE A 166 11.41 16.18 2.21
N ASP A 167 12.60 16.30 1.60
CA ASP A 167 13.00 17.50 0.87
C ASP A 167 12.03 17.79 -0.29
N GLU A 168 11.67 16.78 -1.08
CA GLU A 168 10.71 16.92 -2.17
C GLU A 168 9.30 17.26 -1.66
N ALA A 169 8.82 16.61 -0.59
CA ALA A 169 7.52 16.89 0.00
C ALA A 169 7.40 18.35 0.49
N ALA A 170 8.47 18.87 1.10
CA ALA A 170 8.53 20.24 1.56
C ALA A 170 8.54 21.26 0.40
N VAL A 171 9.30 20.97 -0.66
CA VAL A 171 9.43 21.88 -1.81
C VAL A 171 8.19 21.87 -2.70
N ASP A 172 7.67 20.69 -3.02
CA ASP A 172 6.63 20.53 -4.04
C ASP A 172 5.21 20.65 -3.47
N PHE A 173 5.03 20.37 -2.17
CA PHE A 173 3.71 20.30 -1.54
C PHE A 173 3.56 21.11 -0.25
N ASP A 174 4.61 21.78 0.24
CA ASP A 174 4.62 22.48 1.54
C ASP A 174 4.25 21.56 2.72
N ILE A 175 4.66 20.28 2.64
CA ILE A 175 4.42 19.27 3.69
C ILE A 175 5.70 19.08 4.50
N GLN A 176 5.60 19.28 5.81
CA GLN A 176 6.70 19.09 6.75
C GLN A 176 6.62 17.70 7.37
N LEU A 177 7.17 16.72 6.66
CA LEU A 177 7.20 15.34 7.14
C LEU A 177 8.08 15.21 8.40
N SER A 178 7.56 14.52 9.40
CA SER A 178 8.25 14.20 10.64
C SER A 178 8.37 12.67 10.78
N GLY A 179 9.56 12.19 11.15
CA GLY A 179 9.83 10.76 11.29
C GLY A 179 10.65 10.14 10.16
N ASN A 180 11.42 9.11 10.52
CA ASN A 180 12.30 8.42 9.58
C ASN A 180 11.65 7.15 9.01
N GLN A 181 10.68 6.57 9.73
CA GLN A 181 9.98 5.34 9.34
C GLN A 181 8.61 5.68 8.75
N PRO A 182 8.27 5.13 7.57
CA PRO A 182 6.93 5.25 7.04
C PRO A 182 5.95 4.36 7.82
N THR A 183 4.69 4.82 7.87
CA THR A 183 3.55 3.96 8.20
C THR A 183 3.16 3.15 6.97
N LEU A 184 2.81 1.88 7.15
CA LEU A 184 2.21 1.06 6.11
C LEU A 184 0.69 1.00 6.29
N VAL A 185 -0.04 1.30 5.24
CA VAL A 185 -1.47 1.04 5.14
C VAL A 185 -1.70 -0.03 4.07
N VAL A 186 -2.36 -1.12 4.42
CA VAL A 186 -2.95 -2.03 3.43
C VAL A 186 -4.42 -1.65 3.29
N LEU A 187 -4.77 -1.11 2.13
CA LEU A 187 -6.09 -0.53 1.86
C LEU A 187 -6.81 -1.36 0.80
N ALA A 188 -8.08 -1.68 1.01
CA ALA A 188 -8.89 -2.32 -0.02
C ALA A 188 -10.39 -2.06 0.19
N PRO A 189 -11.24 -2.19 -0.86
CA PRO A 189 -12.69 -2.30 -0.72
C PRO A 189 -13.11 -3.37 0.28
N GLU A 190 -14.26 -3.19 0.94
CA GLU A 190 -14.81 -4.17 1.89
C GLU A 190 -14.97 -5.57 1.27
N GLU A 191 -15.37 -5.66 0.01
CA GLU A 191 -15.64 -6.91 -0.69
C GLU A 191 -14.38 -7.74 -0.90
N TYR A 192 -13.21 -7.08 -1.00
CA TYR A 192 -11.92 -7.76 -0.99
C TYR A 192 -11.72 -8.49 0.35
N TRP A 193 -11.86 -7.77 1.46
CA TRP A 193 -11.65 -8.34 2.79
C TRP A 193 -12.65 -9.45 3.11
N GLU A 194 -13.93 -9.23 2.84
CA GLU A 194 -15.00 -10.22 3.05
C GLU A 194 -14.69 -11.55 2.34
N ARG A 195 -14.15 -11.51 1.12
CA ARG A 195 -13.78 -12.70 0.35
C ARG A 195 -12.75 -13.57 1.08
N TYR A 196 -11.83 -12.95 1.82
CA TYR A 196 -10.79 -13.62 2.60
C TYR A 196 -11.28 -14.05 3.98
N LEU A 197 -12.09 -13.21 4.64
CA LEU A 197 -12.67 -13.49 5.96
C LEU A 197 -13.65 -14.67 5.91
N GLN A 198 -14.48 -14.73 4.87
CA GLN A 198 -15.48 -15.79 4.70
C GLN A 198 -14.90 -17.09 4.14
N ASN A 199 -13.61 -17.12 3.79
CA ASN A 199 -12.99 -18.30 3.18
C ASN A 199 -12.52 -19.32 4.22
N THR A 200 -13.29 -20.40 4.39
CA THR A 200 -12.95 -21.46 5.37
C THR A 200 -11.59 -22.13 5.13
N ARG A 201 -11.05 -22.10 3.90
CA ARG A 201 -9.72 -22.65 3.60
C ARG A 201 -8.57 -21.79 4.13
N ALA A 202 -8.83 -20.50 4.34
CA ALA A 202 -7.85 -19.56 4.87
C ALA A 202 -7.64 -19.73 6.39
N GLY A 203 -8.60 -20.32 7.10
CA GLY A 203 -8.62 -20.39 8.56
C GLY A 203 -8.96 -19.05 9.21
N ASN A 204 -8.92 -18.98 10.55
CA ASN A 204 -9.04 -17.71 11.27
C ASN A 204 -7.70 -16.97 11.27
N TRP A 205 -7.39 -16.29 10.19
CA TRP A 205 -6.06 -15.74 9.93
C TRP A 205 -5.81 -14.33 10.47
N ILE A 206 -6.87 -13.55 10.72
CA ILE A 206 -6.75 -12.16 11.18
C ILE A 206 -5.89 -12.04 12.44
N PRO A 207 -6.11 -12.82 13.52
CA PRO A 207 -5.30 -12.71 14.73
C PRO A 207 -3.81 -12.95 14.48
N GLU A 208 -3.48 -13.89 13.59
CA GLU A 208 -2.10 -14.20 13.23
C GLU A 208 -1.45 -13.07 12.42
N LEU A 209 -2.20 -12.46 11.49
CA LEU A 209 -1.69 -11.34 10.71
C LEU A 209 -1.48 -10.10 11.60
N ILE A 210 -2.36 -9.84 12.56
CA ILE A 210 -2.21 -8.76 13.54
C ILE A 210 -0.99 -8.99 14.43
N GLU A 211 -0.76 -10.22 14.88
CA GLU A 211 0.44 -10.57 15.65
C GLU A 211 1.72 -10.31 14.84
N ILE A 212 1.76 -10.71 13.56
CA ILE A 212 2.87 -10.39 12.65
C ILE A 212 3.06 -8.87 12.51
N CYS A 213 1.97 -8.10 12.36
CA CYS A 213 2.04 -6.65 12.27
C CYS A 213 2.62 -6.01 13.54
N ASN A 214 2.22 -6.50 14.72
CA ASN A 214 2.75 -6.03 16.00
C ASN A 214 4.24 -6.33 16.13
N GLN A 215 4.68 -7.52 15.71
CA GLN A 215 6.10 -7.87 15.71
C GLN A 215 6.91 -6.97 14.76
N PHE A 216 6.39 -6.62 13.58
CA PHE A 216 7.03 -5.64 12.70
C PHE A 216 7.09 -4.24 13.32
N LYS A 217 6.04 -3.82 14.03
CA LYS A 217 6.06 -2.57 14.78
C LYS A 217 7.14 -2.57 15.86
N ASP A 218 7.25 -3.63 16.64
CA ASP A 218 8.22 -3.73 17.73
C ASP A 218 9.67 -3.81 17.21
N GLU A 219 9.91 -4.58 16.14
CA GLU A 219 11.25 -4.85 15.61
C GLU A 219 11.75 -3.78 14.64
N LEU A 220 10.86 -3.15 13.88
CA LEU A 220 11.20 -2.23 12.78
C LEU A 220 10.70 -0.80 13.01
N ASN A 221 9.87 -0.57 14.04
CA ASN A 221 9.18 0.70 14.26
C ASN A 221 8.31 1.11 13.05
N VAL A 222 7.75 0.13 12.33
CA VAL A 222 6.81 0.34 11.21
C VAL A 222 5.40 0.10 11.73
N GLU A 223 4.61 1.17 11.89
CA GLU A 223 3.18 1.03 12.15
C GLU A 223 2.50 0.47 10.90
N ILE A 224 1.63 -0.53 11.10
CA ILE A 224 0.87 -1.16 10.02
C ILE A 224 -0.62 -1.05 10.35
N ILE A 225 -1.39 -0.55 9.39
CA ILE A 225 -2.85 -0.37 9.52
C ILE A 225 -3.54 -1.13 8.39
N LEU A 226 -4.42 -2.06 8.74
CA LEU A 226 -5.24 -2.80 7.78
C LEU A 226 -6.61 -2.12 7.70
N LEU A 227 -6.94 -1.55 6.54
CA LEU A 227 -8.15 -0.75 6.35
C LEU A 227 -9.03 -1.31 5.23
N ALA A 228 -10.33 -1.34 5.52
CA ALA A 228 -11.36 -1.52 4.51
C ALA A 228 -11.99 -0.16 4.15
N MET A 229 -12.36 -0.01 2.89
CA MET A 229 -13.16 1.10 2.37
C MET A 229 -14.59 0.63 2.18
N THR A 230 -15.52 1.18 2.97
CA THR A 230 -16.95 0.96 2.77
C THR A 230 -17.46 1.90 1.68
N ASP A 231 -18.48 1.47 0.91
CA ASP A 231 -19.04 2.27 -0.18
C ASP A 231 -17.94 2.81 -1.11
N SER A 232 -17.14 1.89 -1.64
CA SER A 232 -15.92 2.16 -2.41
C SER A 232 -16.16 2.34 -3.91
N GLU A 233 -17.40 2.62 -4.30
CA GLU A 233 -17.77 2.79 -5.70
C GLU A 233 -16.98 3.93 -6.36
N PHE A 234 -16.52 3.68 -7.59
CA PHE A 234 -15.76 4.63 -8.37
C PHE A 234 -15.98 4.44 -9.87
N GLU A 235 -15.77 5.53 -10.61
CA GLU A 235 -15.71 5.52 -12.06
C GLU A 235 -14.25 5.57 -12.52
N MET A 236 -13.90 4.68 -13.45
CA MET A 236 -12.57 4.65 -14.06
C MET A 236 -12.36 5.87 -14.95
N GLY A 237 -11.22 6.55 -14.79
CA GLY A 237 -10.82 7.64 -15.67
C GLY A 237 -10.30 7.16 -17.02
N LEU A 238 -11.09 7.28 -18.08
CA LEU A 238 -10.76 6.83 -19.45
C LEU A 238 -10.81 8.00 -20.43
N ASP A 239 -10.07 7.92 -21.53
CA ASP A 239 -10.07 8.95 -22.59
C ASP A 239 -9.86 10.38 -22.05
N SER A 240 -8.86 10.54 -21.18
CA SER A 240 -8.53 11.80 -20.49
C SER A 240 -9.59 12.31 -19.50
N VAL A 241 -10.64 11.55 -19.21
CA VAL A 241 -11.55 11.83 -18.11
C VAL A 241 -10.88 11.38 -16.80
N PRO A 242 -10.84 12.22 -15.74
CA PRO A 242 -10.29 11.82 -14.45
C PRO A 242 -11.11 10.70 -13.80
N ALA A 243 -10.44 9.79 -13.09
CA ALA A 243 -11.14 8.82 -12.24
C ALA A 243 -11.79 9.55 -11.06
N ARG A 244 -12.96 9.08 -10.61
CA ARG A 244 -13.69 9.73 -9.49
C ARG A 244 -14.33 8.71 -8.58
N LEU A 245 -14.33 9.00 -7.29
CA LEU A 245 -15.15 8.26 -6.34
C LEU A 245 -16.61 8.66 -6.53
N THR A 246 -17.49 7.68 -6.48
CA THR A 246 -18.94 7.88 -6.45
C THR A 246 -19.53 7.51 -5.09
N GLY A 247 -18.84 6.66 -4.32
CA GLY A 247 -19.20 6.31 -2.95
C GLY A 247 -18.51 7.15 -1.86
N ASN A 248 -18.91 6.91 -0.62
CA ASN A 248 -18.43 7.62 0.55
C ASN A 248 -17.03 7.20 1.01
N CYS A 249 -16.57 5.98 0.69
CA CYS A 249 -15.22 5.51 1.00
C CYS A 249 -14.81 5.77 2.46
N GLU A 250 -15.66 5.40 3.41
CA GLU A 250 -15.29 5.52 4.83
C GLU A 250 -14.28 4.42 5.19
N LEU A 251 -13.30 4.76 6.01
CA LEU A 251 -12.23 3.85 6.39
C LEU A 251 -12.58 3.16 7.70
N VAL A 252 -12.53 1.83 7.71
CA VAL A 252 -12.76 1.01 8.92
C VAL A 252 -11.60 0.02 9.14
N ILE A 253 -11.33 -0.34 10.38
CA ILE A 253 -10.29 -1.34 10.70
C ILE A 253 -10.81 -2.71 10.30
N VAL A 254 -10.02 -3.48 9.55
CA VAL A 254 -10.40 -4.83 9.08
C VAL A 254 -10.71 -5.77 10.25
N GLU A 255 -10.02 -5.64 11.39
CA GLU A 255 -10.30 -6.42 12.60
C GLU A 255 -11.75 -6.28 13.08
N SER A 256 -12.38 -5.11 12.87
CA SER A 256 -13.78 -4.90 13.25
C SER A 256 -14.80 -5.59 12.32
N MET A 257 -14.34 -6.13 11.19
CA MET A 257 -15.16 -6.89 10.23
C MET A 257 -15.16 -8.40 10.48
N ALA A 258 -14.23 -8.91 11.32
CA ALA A 258 -13.95 -10.33 11.51
C ALA A 258 -14.80 -10.99 12.62
#